data_AF-A0A7J4FID3-F1
#
_entry.id   AF-A0A7J4FID3-F1
#
_cell.length_a   1.000
_cell.length_b   1.000
_cell.length_c   1.000
_cell.angle_alpha   90.00
_cell.angle_beta   90.00
_cell.angle_gamma   90.00
#
_symmetry.space_group_name_H-M   'P 1'
#
loop_
_entity.id
_entity.type
_entity.pdbx_description
1 polymer ?
#
loop_
_entity_poly.entity_id
_entity_poly.type
_entity_poly.pdbx_seq_one_letter_code
_entity_poly.pdbx_strand_id
1 'polypeptide(L)'
;GPVSLEVIGQTSEEMIRQGKLLHEKFSPFGEVAIKIPINPSMKEGDQLEFEGLKAIRQISKEGIQVNVTLIMTPEQALLAAKAGAAYASPFAGRIDDYIRTNLGMKRGEDFQKGDYFDYELLCKAREKMLDEAMKNAGSIREIYESRDINSLLKQGWDNGVHSGVDLIARILRIYRAYGFKTEVIAASIRNPRQVREVAELGVHIATLPFDVLKGMIEHYKTAEGMKRFMDDVVPQYRRLFEE
;
A
#
# COMPACT_ATOMS: atom_id res chain seq x y z
N GLY A 1 17.81 8.11 -2.38
CA GLY A 1 16.71 7.52 -1.64
C GLY A 1 17.24 6.34 -0.85
N PRO A 2 16.74 6.11 0.38
CA PRO A 2 17.29 5.11 1.28
C PRO A 2 17.10 3.69 0.76
N VAL A 3 18.12 2.85 0.94
CA VAL A 3 18.00 1.39 0.74
C VAL A 3 17.42 0.78 2.01
N SER A 4 16.24 0.16 1.91
CA SER A 4 15.59 -0.51 3.04
C SER A 4 16.17 -1.91 3.26
N LEU A 5 16.69 -2.19 4.46
CA LEU A 5 17.33 -3.45 4.83
C LEU A 5 16.53 -4.18 5.92
N GLU A 6 16.09 -5.40 5.63
CA GLU A 6 15.11 -6.13 6.45
C GLU A 6 15.76 -6.97 7.55
N VAL A 7 15.23 -6.86 8.77
CA VAL A 7 15.55 -7.76 9.88
C VAL A 7 14.81 -9.10 9.70
N ILE A 8 15.33 -10.16 10.32
CA ILE A 8 14.75 -11.51 10.24
C ILE A 8 14.32 -12.06 11.61
N GLY A 9 14.70 -11.40 12.70
CA GLY A 9 14.32 -11.76 14.06
C GLY A 9 12.84 -11.52 14.35
N GLN A 10 12.31 -12.22 15.35
CA GLN A 10 10.91 -12.11 15.76
C GLN A 10 10.76 -11.33 17.07
N THR A 11 11.78 -11.35 17.93
CA THR A 11 11.79 -10.58 19.18
C THR A 11 12.41 -9.20 18.97
N SER A 12 12.05 -8.27 19.83
CA SER A 12 12.58 -6.91 19.83
C SER A 12 14.09 -6.90 20.03
N GLU A 13 14.62 -7.74 20.92
CA GLU A 13 16.06 -7.89 21.14
C GLU A 13 16.82 -8.31 19.88
N GLU A 14 16.31 -9.31 19.17
CA GLU A 14 16.89 -9.78 17.91
C GLU A 14 16.83 -8.70 16.82
N MET A 15 15.66 -8.07 16.64
CA MET A 15 15.46 -7.01 15.65
C MET A 15 16.34 -5.80 15.93
N ILE A 16 16.52 -5.41 17.20
CA ILE A 16 17.41 -4.32 17.61
C ILE A 16 18.86 -4.67 17.25
N ARG A 17 19.34 -5.85 17.65
CA ARG A 17 20.70 -6.30 17.36
C ARG A 17 20.98 -6.36 15.86
N GLN A 18 20.08 -6.95 15.09
CA GLN A 18 20.19 -7.06 13.64
C GLN A 18 20.11 -5.70 12.96
N GLY A 19 19.20 -4.82 13.39
CA GLY A 19 19.04 -3.48 12.85
C GLY A 19 20.30 -2.64 13.01
N LYS A 20 20.94 -2.68 14.19
CA LYS A 20 22.23 -2.00 14.43
C LYS A 20 23.34 -2.55 13.54
N LEU A 21 23.46 -3.87 13.44
CA LEU A 21 24.44 -4.53 12.59
C LEU A 21 24.28 -4.14 11.11
N LEU A 22 23.05 -4.15 10.61
CA LEU A 22 22.74 -3.74 9.24
C LEU A 22 23.09 -2.26 9.01
N HIS A 23 22.73 -1.38 9.95
CA HIS A 23 23.06 0.04 9.85
C HIS A 23 24.58 0.27 9.82
N GLU A 24 25.33 -0.34 10.74
CA GLU A 24 26.80 -0.21 10.81
C GLU A 24 27.47 -0.72 9.53
N LYS A 25 27.02 -1.88 9.03
CA LYS A 25 27.63 -2.51 7.85
C LYS A 25 27.36 -1.73 6.56
N PHE A 26 26.19 -1.13 6.41
CA PHE A 26 25.74 -0.60 5.12
C PHE A 26 25.67 0.93 5.03
N SER A 27 25.65 1.65 6.15
CA SER A 27 25.69 3.13 6.15
C SER A 27 26.93 3.74 5.48
N PRO A 28 28.13 3.11 5.47
CA PRO A 28 29.27 3.63 4.70
C PRO A 28 29.05 3.64 3.18
N PHE A 29 28.08 2.86 2.66
CA PHE A 29 27.83 2.71 1.23
C PHE A 29 26.63 3.51 0.74
N GLY A 30 25.88 4.17 1.63
CA GLY A 30 24.74 5.00 1.26
C GLY A 30 23.74 5.20 2.39
N GLU A 31 22.67 5.92 2.07
CA GLU A 31 21.55 6.11 2.98
C GLU A 31 20.78 4.79 3.13
N VAL A 32 20.59 4.33 4.37
CA VAL A 32 19.91 3.06 4.67
C VAL A 32 18.81 3.26 5.72
N ALA A 33 17.72 2.52 5.56
CA ALA A 33 16.65 2.43 6.54
C ALA A 33 16.49 0.98 7.00
N ILE A 34 16.37 0.76 8.31
CA ILE A 34 16.14 -0.57 8.85
C ILE A 34 14.66 -0.89 8.73
N LYS A 35 14.35 -1.96 8.01
CA LYS A 35 13.00 -2.37 7.72
C LYS A 35 12.51 -3.38 8.76
N ILE A 36 11.48 -3.00 9.50
CA ILE A 36 10.96 -3.75 10.67
C ILE A 36 9.46 -3.97 10.48
N PRO A 37 8.93 -5.20 10.63
CA PRO A 37 7.50 -5.43 10.59
C PRO A 37 6.79 -4.74 11.76
N ILE A 38 5.62 -4.13 11.51
CA ILE A 38 4.81 -3.50 12.58
C ILE A 38 4.44 -4.51 13.68
N ASN A 39 4.15 -5.74 13.27
CA ASN A 39 3.83 -6.89 14.11
C ASN A 39 4.55 -8.13 13.51
N PRO A 40 5.51 -8.74 14.23
CA PRO A 40 6.23 -9.94 13.78
C PRO A 40 5.50 -11.27 14.08
N SER A 41 4.34 -11.23 14.74
CA SER A 41 3.53 -12.41 15.05
C SER A 41 3.21 -13.22 13.78
N MET A 42 3.42 -14.52 13.86
CA MET A 42 3.15 -15.46 12.75
C MET A 42 1.92 -16.32 13.01
N LYS A 43 1.49 -16.42 14.27
CA LYS A 43 0.33 -17.21 14.69
C LYS A 43 -0.38 -16.51 15.83
N GLU A 44 -1.69 -16.69 15.87
CA GLU A 44 -2.51 -16.17 16.97
C GLU A 44 -2.01 -16.76 18.31
N GLY A 45 -1.74 -15.87 19.27
CA GLY A 45 -1.31 -16.24 20.63
C GLY A 45 0.18 -16.48 20.83
N ASP A 46 1.05 -16.15 19.86
CA ASP A 46 2.51 -16.22 20.05
C ASP A 46 3.09 -15.11 20.93
N GLN A 47 2.27 -14.13 21.36
CA GLN A 47 2.61 -13.03 22.26
C GLN A 47 3.69 -12.07 21.71
N LEU A 48 3.85 -12.02 20.38
CA LEU A 48 4.85 -11.19 19.71
C LEU A 48 4.30 -9.85 19.18
N GLU A 49 3.03 -9.52 19.48
CA GLU A 49 2.28 -8.44 18.81
C GLU A 49 2.92 -7.05 18.99
N PHE A 50 3.68 -6.86 20.07
CA PHE A 50 4.34 -5.59 20.40
C PHE A 50 5.85 -5.57 20.14
N GLU A 51 6.46 -6.69 19.75
CA GLU A 51 7.91 -6.79 19.59
C GLU A 51 8.42 -5.85 18.47
N GLY A 52 7.66 -5.71 17.38
CA GLY A 52 7.95 -4.75 16.31
C GLY A 52 8.00 -3.31 16.82
N LEU A 53 6.96 -2.87 17.55
CA LEU A 53 6.88 -1.52 18.11
C LEU A 53 8.00 -1.21 19.12
N LYS A 54 8.38 -2.18 19.97
CA LYS A 54 9.52 -2.05 20.89
C LYS A 54 10.82 -1.81 20.11
N ALA A 55 11.07 -2.61 19.07
CA ALA A 55 12.27 -2.47 18.24
C ALA A 55 12.31 -1.13 17.49
N ILE A 56 11.18 -0.74 16.87
CA ILE A 56 11.04 0.55 16.17
C ILE A 56 11.38 1.70 17.11
N ARG A 57 10.79 1.71 18.32
CA ARG A 57 11.02 2.78 19.30
C ARG A 57 12.47 2.86 19.74
N GLN A 58 13.13 1.72 19.97
CA GLN A 58 14.51 1.70 20.42
C GLN A 58 15.47 2.16 19.31
N ILE A 59 15.37 1.60 18.11
CA ILE A 59 16.25 1.94 16.99
C ILE A 59 16.08 3.42 16.59
N SER A 60 14.84 3.91 16.53
CA SER A 60 14.58 5.30 16.16
C SER A 60 15.13 6.30 17.19
N LYS A 61 15.13 5.96 18.49
CA LYS A 61 15.76 6.80 19.53
C LYS A 61 17.27 6.95 19.37
N GLU A 62 17.91 5.99 18.73
CA GLU A 62 19.35 6.01 18.43
C GLU A 62 19.67 6.78 17.14
N GLY A 63 18.68 7.42 16.52
CA GLY A 63 18.86 8.23 15.30
C GLY A 63 18.93 7.39 14.01
N ILE A 64 18.71 6.08 14.09
CA ILE A 64 18.71 5.20 12.92
C ILE A 64 17.32 5.26 12.26
N GLN A 65 17.28 5.51 10.95
CA GLN A 65 16.04 5.54 10.19
C GLN A 65 15.38 4.15 10.17
N VAL A 66 14.09 4.09 10.50
CA VAL A 66 13.30 2.85 10.45
C VAL A 66 12.21 2.96 9.40
N ASN A 67 12.12 1.95 8.52
CA ASN A 67 11.02 1.73 7.61
C ASN A 67 10.10 0.64 8.16
N VAL A 68 8.91 1.00 8.64
CA VAL A 68 7.96 0.04 9.18
C VAL A 68 7.18 -0.63 8.05
N THR A 69 7.25 -1.96 7.97
CA THR A 69 6.64 -2.76 6.90
C THR A 69 5.46 -3.61 7.39
N LEU A 70 4.76 -4.25 6.46
CA LEU A 70 3.57 -5.08 6.71
C LEU A 70 2.42 -4.31 7.37
N ILE A 71 2.28 -3.02 7.04
CA ILE A 71 1.15 -2.22 7.48
C ILE A 71 -0.06 -2.54 6.59
N MET A 72 -1.12 -3.03 7.22
CA MET A 72 -2.40 -3.38 6.60
C MET A 72 -3.52 -2.42 7.01
N THR A 73 -3.36 -1.69 8.12
CA THR A 73 -4.41 -0.78 8.63
C THR A 73 -3.89 0.63 8.94
N PRO A 74 -4.76 1.65 8.95
CA PRO A 74 -4.38 3.01 9.36
C PRO A 74 -3.89 3.09 10.82
N GLU A 75 -4.42 2.26 11.71
CA GLU A 75 -4.04 2.19 13.13
C GLU A 75 -2.60 1.72 13.29
N GLN A 76 -2.19 0.71 12.52
CA GLN A 76 -0.81 0.24 12.47
C GLN A 76 0.15 1.34 12.01
N ALA A 77 -0.24 2.13 11.00
CA ALA A 77 0.56 3.27 10.54
C ALA A 77 0.66 4.38 11.60
N LEU A 78 -0.43 4.64 12.33
CA LEU A 78 -0.44 5.58 13.44
C LEU A 78 0.53 5.15 14.55
N LEU A 79 0.51 3.87 14.92
CA LEU A 79 1.42 3.30 15.93
C LEU A 79 2.88 3.36 15.47
N ALA A 80 3.16 3.07 14.19
CA ALA A 80 4.48 3.19 13.58
C ALA A 80 5.04 4.63 13.72
N ALA A 81 4.24 5.63 13.34
CA ALA A 81 4.65 7.03 13.45
C ALA A 81 4.90 7.44 14.91
N LYS A 82 4.01 7.04 15.84
CA LYS A 82 4.19 7.31 17.27
C LYS A 82 5.43 6.63 17.87
N ALA A 83 5.81 5.47 17.35
CA ALA A 83 7.03 4.79 17.77
C ALA A 83 8.31 5.51 17.30
N GLY A 84 8.21 6.38 16.29
CA GLY A 84 9.32 7.18 15.77
C GLY A 84 9.81 6.75 14.39
N ALA A 85 9.00 5.98 13.65
CA ALA A 85 9.35 5.55 12.31
C ALA A 85 9.68 6.72 11.38
N ALA A 86 10.74 6.58 10.58
CA ALA A 86 11.04 7.49 9.48
C ALA A 86 10.08 7.24 8.31
N TYR A 87 9.78 5.96 8.04
CA TYR A 87 8.88 5.55 6.96
C TYR A 87 7.83 4.55 7.44
N ALA A 88 6.65 4.60 6.83
CA ALA A 88 5.58 3.62 6.99
C ALA A 88 5.20 3.07 5.62
N SER A 89 5.27 1.74 5.45
CA SER A 89 5.01 1.03 4.20
C SER A 89 3.67 0.27 4.25
N PRO A 90 2.53 0.89 3.93
CA PRO A 90 1.25 0.20 3.75
C PRO A 90 1.23 -0.66 2.48
N PHE A 91 0.62 -1.86 2.56
CA PHE A 91 0.63 -2.84 1.48
C PHE A 91 -0.68 -2.81 0.69
N ALA A 92 -0.83 -1.80 -0.16
CA ALA A 92 -2.07 -1.52 -0.89
C ALA A 92 -2.62 -2.74 -1.65
N GLY A 93 -1.82 -3.35 -2.52
CA GLY A 93 -2.28 -4.49 -3.32
C GLY A 93 -2.58 -5.76 -2.51
N ARG A 94 -2.11 -5.91 -1.27
CA ARG A 94 -2.53 -7.03 -0.42
C ARG A 94 -3.92 -6.82 0.18
N ILE A 95 -4.28 -5.56 0.46
CA ILE A 95 -5.64 -5.21 0.91
C ILE A 95 -6.65 -5.43 -0.21
N ASP A 96 -6.32 -5.03 -1.43
CA ASP A 96 -7.19 -5.31 -2.59
C ASP A 96 -7.41 -6.81 -2.80
N ASP A 97 -6.32 -7.61 -2.74
CA ASP A 97 -6.39 -9.07 -2.82
C ASP A 97 -7.27 -9.64 -1.68
N TYR A 98 -7.10 -9.14 -0.45
CA TYR A 98 -7.86 -9.57 0.73
C TYR A 98 -9.35 -9.28 0.61
N ILE A 99 -9.73 -8.07 0.18
CA ILE A 99 -11.14 -7.69 0.02
C ILE A 99 -11.80 -8.57 -1.04
N ARG A 100 -11.12 -8.86 -2.15
CA ARG A 100 -11.62 -9.80 -3.18
C ARG A 100 -11.84 -11.20 -2.62
N THR A 101 -10.87 -11.72 -1.88
CA THR A 101 -10.98 -13.06 -1.27
C THR A 101 -12.11 -13.13 -0.26
N ASN A 102 -12.35 -12.08 0.53
CA ASN A 102 -13.50 -12.00 1.44
C ASN A 102 -14.85 -11.97 0.72
N LEU A 103 -14.88 -11.56 -0.55
CA LEU A 103 -16.07 -11.66 -1.41
C LEU A 103 -16.21 -13.04 -2.08
N GLY A 104 -15.32 -13.99 -1.77
CA GLY A 104 -15.33 -15.34 -2.34
C GLY A 104 -14.59 -15.47 -3.67
N MET A 105 -13.94 -14.42 -4.16
CA MET A 105 -13.14 -14.48 -5.39
C MET A 105 -11.82 -15.21 -5.16
N LYS A 106 -11.41 -16.03 -6.12
CA LYS A 106 -10.18 -16.81 -6.09
C LYS A 106 -9.13 -16.20 -7.02
N ARG A 107 -7.96 -15.93 -6.45
CA ARG A 107 -6.81 -15.46 -7.22
C ARG A 107 -6.32 -16.56 -8.16
N GLY A 108 -6.07 -16.20 -9.41
CA GLY A 108 -5.68 -17.12 -10.48
C GLY A 108 -6.86 -17.66 -11.29
N GLU A 109 -8.08 -17.64 -10.74
CA GLU A 109 -9.32 -18.00 -11.43
C GLU A 109 -10.12 -16.73 -11.79
N ASP A 110 -10.54 -15.95 -10.78
CA ASP A 110 -11.42 -14.78 -10.94
C ASP A 110 -10.66 -13.47 -11.14
N PHE A 111 -9.42 -13.39 -10.66
CA PHE A 111 -8.56 -12.22 -10.84
C PHE A 111 -7.07 -12.59 -10.77
N GLN A 112 -6.25 -11.81 -11.46
CA GLN A 112 -4.80 -11.90 -11.46
C GLN A 112 -4.17 -10.85 -10.54
N LYS A 113 -2.91 -11.07 -10.14
CA LYS A 113 -2.16 -10.18 -9.23
C LYS A 113 -2.10 -8.72 -9.70
N GLY A 114 -2.05 -8.50 -11.02
CA GLY A 114 -1.97 -7.18 -11.63
C GLY A 114 -3.31 -6.48 -11.82
N ASP A 115 -4.43 -7.19 -11.63
CA ASP A 115 -5.74 -6.67 -11.98
C ASP A 115 -6.14 -5.50 -11.08
N TYR A 116 -6.57 -4.42 -11.73
CA TYR A 116 -7.05 -3.24 -11.03
C TYR A 116 -8.27 -3.56 -10.16
N PHE A 117 -8.26 -3.10 -8.91
CA PHE A 117 -9.35 -3.29 -7.97
C PHE A 117 -10.32 -2.10 -8.00
N ASP A 118 -11.49 -2.33 -8.61
CA ASP A 118 -12.52 -1.31 -8.75
C ASP A 118 -13.42 -1.24 -7.52
N TYR A 119 -12.96 -0.51 -6.50
CA TYR A 119 -13.72 -0.33 -5.26
C TYR A 119 -14.96 0.56 -5.46
N GLU A 120 -14.98 1.44 -6.47
CA GLU A 120 -16.14 2.28 -6.76
C GLU A 120 -17.32 1.43 -7.26
N LEU A 121 -17.05 0.46 -8.13
CA LEU A 121 -18.05 -0.51 -8.56
C LEU A 121 -18.60 -1.29 -7.36
N LEU A 122 -17.73 -1.75 -6.46
CA LEU A 122 -18.15 -2.47 -5.25
C LEU A 122 -19.01 -1.60 -4.33
N CYS A 123 -18.65 -0.32 -4.14
CA CYS A 123 -19.45 0.61 -3.36
C CYS A 123 -20.85 0.78 -3.98
N LYS A 124 -20.95 1.04 -5.29
CA LYS A 124 -22.24 1.18 -5.98
C LYS A 124 -23.09 -0.09 -5.93
N ALA A 125 -22.46 -1.26 -6.09
CA ALA A 125 -23.14 -2.55 -5.98
C ALA A 125 -23.70 -2.75 -4.57
N ARG A 126 -22.90 -2.48 -3.54
CA ARG A 126 -23.32 -2.58 -2.14
C ARG A 126 -24.43 -1.60 -1.79
N GLU A 127 -24.34 -0.34 -2.21
CA GLU A 127 -25.39 0.67 -2.01
C GLU A 127 -26.72 0.20 -2.60
N LYS A 128 -26.71 -0.29 -3.84
CA LYS A 128 -27.91 -0.85 -4.47
C LYS A 128 -28.51 -2.02 -3.68
N MET A 129 -27.67 -2.95 -3.22
CA MET A 129 -28.13 -4.10 -2.42
C MET A 129 -28.68 -3.68 -1.06
N LEU A 130 -28.09 -2.68 -0.43
CA LEU A 130 -28.57 -2.12 0.83
C LEU A 130 -29.93 -1.44 0.65
N ASP A 131 -30.08 -0.62 -0.40
CA ASP A 131 -31.36 0.04 -0.71
C ASP A 131 -32.49 -0.97 -0.89
N GLU A 132 -32.20 -2.08 -1.58
CA GLU A 132 -33.16 -3.16 -1.79
C GLU A 132 -33.49 -3.90 -0.48
N ALA A 133 -32.49 -4.18 0.36
CA ALA A 133 -32.68 -4.81 1.67
C ALA A 133 -33.44 -3.92 2.67
N MET A 134 -33.28 -2.60 2.58
CA MET A 134 -33.95 -1.63 3.46
C MET A 134 -35.38 -1.29 3.01
N LYS A 135 -35.78 -1.66 1.79
CA LYS A 135 -37.02 -1.22 1.14
C LYS A 135 -38.30 -1.48 1.96
N ASN A 136 -38.32 -2.56 2.73
CA ASN A 136 -39.50 -2.98 3.51
C ASN A 136 -39.39 -2.69 5.01
N ALA A 137 -38.29 -2.06 5.46
CA ALA A 137 -38.11 -1.79 6.87
C ALA A 137 -39.07 -0.70 7.36
N GLY A 138 -39.78 -0.97 8.46
CA GLY A 138 -40.75 -0.04 9.04
C GLY A 138 -40.13 1.03 9.94
N SER A 139 -38.85 0.88 10.31
CA SER A 139 -38.14 1.86 11.16
C SER A 139 -36.62 1.77 11.03
N ILE A 140 -35.93 2.84 11.46
CA ILE A 140 -34.45 2.86 11.57
C ILE A 140 -33.94 1.76 12.52
N ARG A 141 -34.68 1.46 13.60
CA ARG A 141 -34.30 0.41 14.56
C ARG A 141 -34.26 -0.96 13.89
N GLU A 142 -35.27 -1.27 13.08
CA GLU A 142 -35.33 -2.53 12.33
C GLU A 142 -34.16 -2.67 11.36
N ILE A 143 -33.80 -1.59 10.65
CA ILE A 143 -32.63 -1.54 9.79
C ILE A 143 -31.35 -1.83 10.60
N TYR A 144 -31.18 -1.15 11.73
CA TYR A 144 -29.97 -1.25 12.57
C TYR A 144 -29.81 -2.65 13.20
N GLU A 145 -30.90 -3.28 13.62
CA GLU A 145 -30.91 -4.61 14.23
C GLU A 145 -30.90 -5.76 13.18
N SER A 146 -31.14 -5.46 11.90
CA SER A 146 -31.18 -6.45 10.82
C SER A 146 -29.83 -7.13 10.60
N ARG A 147 -29.80 -8.46 10.73
CA ARG A 147 -28.58 -9.26 10.48
C ARG A 147 -28.15 -9.25 9.03
N ASP A 148 -29.11 -9.25 8.10
CA ASP A 148 -28.83 -9.29 6.66
C ASP A 148 -28.21 -7.97 6.20
N ILE A 149 -28.75 -6.84 6.66
CA ILE A 149 -28.21 -5.51 6.39
C ILE A 149 -26.81 -5.39 7.02
N ASN A 150 -26.64 -5.80 8.27
CA ASN A 150 -25.34 -5.79 8.94
C ASN A 150 -24.30 -6.70 8.26
N SER A 151 -24.73 -7.81 7.65
CA SER A 151 -23.87 -8.68 6.85
C SER A 151 -23.44 -8.00 5.56
N LEU A 152 -24.38 -7.41 4.80
CA LEU A 152 -24.09 -6.65 3.59
C LEU A 152 -23.19 -5.44 3.85
N LEU A 153 -23.41 -4.74 4.97
CA LEU A 153 -22.59 -3.60 5.38
C LEU A 153 -21.13 -3.96 5.58
N LYS A 154 -20.79 -5.21 5.95
CA LYS A 154 -19.42 -5.66 6.19
C LYS A 154 -18.71 -6.19 4.92
N GLN A 155 -19.40 -6.23 3.79
CA GLN A 155 -18.84 -6.77 2.55
C GLN A 155 -18.15 -5.70 1.69
N GLY A 156 -17.09 -6.12 0.99
CA GLY A 156 -16.39 -5.27 0.03
C GLY A 156 -15.56 -4.14 0.66
N TRP A 157 -15.09 -4.34 1.89
CA TRP A 157 -14.08 -3.52 2.57
C TRP A 157 -13.45 -4.26 3.73
N ASP A 158 -12.37 -3.71 4.30
CA ASP A 158 -11.70 -4.21 5.50
C ASP A 158 -11.70 -3.15 6.62
N ASN A 159 -12.44 -3.38 7.71
CA ASN A 159 -12.63 -2.41 8.80
C ASN A 159 -12.83 -0.92 8.40
N GLY A 160 -13.64 -0.66 7.39
CA GLY A 160 -13.95 0.66 6.83
C GLY A 160 -12.98 1.13 5.75
N VAL A 161 -11.97 0.33 5.40
CA VAL A 161 -11.00 0.58 4.32
C VAL A 161 -11.51 -0.06 3.03
N HIS A 162 -11.79 0.77 2.03
CA HIS A 162 -12.46 0.31 0.79
C HIS A 162 -11.50 -0.25 -0.25
N SER A 163 -10.22 0.10 -0.22
CA SER A 163 -9.18 -0.38 -1.13
C SER A 163 -7.79 -0.12 -0.55
N GLY A 164 -6.76 -0.67 -1.17
CA GLY A 164 -5.37 -0.36 -0.87
C GLY A 164 -5.00 1.11 -1.10
N VAL A 165 -5.64 1.77 -2.08
CA VAL A 165 -5.50 3.21 -2.30
C VAL A 165 -6.20 4.00 -1.18
N ASP A 166 -7.40 3.58 -0.76
CA ASP A 166 -8.12 4.19 0.37
C ASP A 166 -7.34 4.01 1.69
N LEU A 167 -6.66 2.88 1.89
CA LEU A 167 -5.73 2.68 3.02
C LEU A 167 -4.68 3.81 3.06
N ILE A 168 -4.02 4.06 1.93
CA ILE A 168 -3.00 5.11 1.82
C ILE A 168 -3.62 6.49 2.06
N ALA A 169 -4.77 6.78 1.48
CA ALA A 169 -5.48 8.06 1.66
C ALA A 169 -5.76 8.33 3.15
N ARG A 170 -6.24 7.32 3.88
CA ARG A 170 -6.53 7.42 5.32
C ARG A 170 -5.28 7.65 6.14
N ILE A 171 -4.19 6.94 5.83
CA ILE A 171 -2.90 7.13 6.51
C ILE A 171 -2.38 8.55 6.29
N LEU A 172 -2.38 9.04 5.05
CA LEU A 172 -1.95 10.40 4.73
C LEU A 172 -2.80 11.45 5.45
N ARG A 173 -4.12 11.22 5.55
CA ARG A 173 -5.02 12.11 6.31
C ARG A 173 -4.66 12.15 7.80
N ILE A 174 -4.40 10.99 8.42
CA ILE A 174 -3.94 10.92 9.80
C ILE A 174 -2.61 11.66 9.96
N TYR A 175 -1.63 11.39 9.09
CA TYR A 175 -0.31 12.00 9.20
C TYR A 175 -0.33 13.52 9.07
N ARG A 176 -1.13 14.04 8.13
CA ARG A 176 -1.37 15.49 8.01
C ARG A 176 -2.05 16.06 9.25
N ALA A 177 -3.09 15.41 9.77
CA ALA A 177 -3.84 15.89 10.92
C ALA A 177 -2.99 15.99 12.20
N TYR A 178 -2.07 15.05 12.42
CA TYR A 178 -1.20 15.02 13.59
C TYR A 178 0.18 15.66 13.35
N GLY A 179 0.47 16.13 12.13
CA GLY A 179 1.77 16.70 11.77
C GLY A 179 2.93 15.70 11.87
N PHE A 180 2.68 14.41 11.64
CA PHE A 180 3.73 13.40 11.67
C PHE A 180 4.77 13.66 10.57
N LYS A 181 6.05 13.50 10.92
CA LYS A 181 7.19 13.57 9.97
C LYS A 181 7.45 12.26 9.25
N THR A 182 6.83 11.17 9.71
CA THR A 182 6.91 9.87 9.06
C THR A 182 6.40 9.97 7.63
N GLU A 183 7.19 9.50 6.68
CA GLU A 183 6.82 9.46 5.27
C GLU A 183 6.12 8.14 4.94
N VAL A 184 5.19 8.18 4.00
CA VAL A 184 4.43 7.00 3.54
C VAL A 184 5.08 6.46 2.27
N ILE A 185 5.44 5.18 2.30
CA ILE A 185 5.91 4.41 1.14
C ILE A 185 4.75 3.53 0.66
N ALA A 186 4.05 3.94 -0.39
CA ALA A 186 3.06 3.08 -1.04
C ALA A 186 3.74 1.79 -1.54
N ALA A 187 3.46 0.68 -0.87
CA ALA A 187 4.08 -0.61 -1.14
C ALA A 187 3.06 -1.62 -1.66
N SER A 188 3.57 -2.72 -2.23
CA SER A 188 2.74 -3.75 -2.85
C SER A 188 1.84 -3.21 -3.96
N ILE A 189 2.30 -2.20 -4.72
CA ILE A 189 1.60 -1.71 -5.92
C ILE A 189 1.61 -2.77 -7.01
N ARG A 190 0.49 -2.91 -7.72
CA ARG A 190 0.21 -4.02 -8.65
C ARG A 190 0.10 -3.59 -10.11
N ASN A 191 -0.26 -2.33 -10.38
CA ASN A 191 -0.47 -1.84 -11.74
C ASN A 191 -0.24 -0.32 -11.85
N PRO A 192 -0.05 0.20 -13.08
CA PRO A 192 0.18 1.63 -13.32
C PRO A 192 -0.95 2.55 -12.81
N ARG A 193 -2.21 2.07 -12.82
CA ARG A 193 -3.35 2.88 -12.37
C ARG A 193 -3.28 3.18 -10.87
N GLN A 194 -2.93 2.19 -10.05
CA GLN A 194 -2.67 2.41 -8.63
C GLN A 194 -1.53 3.40 -8.40
N VAL A 195 -0.48 3.39 -9.23
CA VAL A 195 0.63 4.37 -9.14
C VAL A 195 0.11 5.79 -9.31
N ARG A 196 -0.70 6.02 -10.35
CA ARG A 196 -1.34 7.33 -10.58
C ARG A 196 -2.19 7.73 -9.38
N GLU A 197 -3.04 6.85 -8.89
CA GLU A 197 -3.98 7.17 -7.81
C GLU A 197 -3.26 7.50 -6.49
N VAL A 198 -2.21 6.77 -6.13
CA VAL A 198 -1.42 7.11 -4.93
C VAL A 198 -0.61 8.39 -5.12
N ALA A 199 -0.16 8.69 -6.34
CA ALA A 199 0.50 9.95 -6.66
C ALA A 199 -0.47 11.15 -6.56
N GLU A 200 -1.70 11.01 -7.05
CA GLU A 200 -2.76 12.03 -6.93
C GLU A 200 -3.13 12.33 -5.47
N LEU A 201 -3.00 11.35 -4.58
CA LEU A 201 -3.16 11.55 -3.13
C LEU A 201 -2.00 12.35 -2.49
N GLY A 202 -0.87 12.50 -3.19
CA GLY A 202 0.36 13.09 -2.67
C GLY A 202 1.11 12.16 -1.73
N VAL A 203 1.20 10.86 -2.06
CA VAL A 203 2.07 9.95 -1.32
C VAL A 203 3.54 10.36 -1.45
N HIS A 204 4.31 10.22 -0.38
CA HIS A 204 5.72 10.66 -0.34
C HIS A 204 6.61 9.81 -1.27
N ILE A 205 6.43 8.48 -1.22
CA ILE A 205 7.24 7.52 -1.97
C ILE A 205 6.33 6.39 -2.46
N ALA A 206 6.61 5.81 -3.63
CA ALA A 206 6.02 4.54 -4.07
C ALA A 206 7.13 3.55 -4.46
N THR A 207 7.03 2.30 -3.98
CA THR A 207 7.94 1.22 -4.38
C THR A 207 7.25 0.33 -5.40
N LEU A 208 7.84 0.24 -6.59
CA LEU A 208 7.21 -0.32 -7.77
C LEU A 208 7.96 -1.55 -8.29
N PRO A 209 7.27 -2.66 -8.56
CA PRO A 209 7.81 -3.74 -9.37
C PRO A 209 8.20 -3.25 -10.79
N PHE A 210 9.18 -3.92 -11.40
CA PHE A 210 9.68 -3.53 -12.73
C PHE A 210 8.62 -3.63 -13.84
N ASP A 211 7.73 -4.62 -13.77
CA ASP A 211 6.60 -4.79 -14.69
C ASP A 211 5.59 -3.64 -14.59
N VAL A 212 5.36 -3.10 -13.38
CA VAL A 212 4.54 -1.90 -13.19
C VAL A 212 5.19 -0.68 -13.84
N LEU A 213 6.51 -0.49 -13.63
CA LEU A 213 7.26 0.59 -14.28
C LEU A 213 7.18 0.51 -15.80
N LYS A 214 7.32 -0.69 -16.37
CA LYS A 214 7.17 -0.92 -17.82
C LYS A 214 5.75 -0.55 -18.28
N GLY A 215 4.72 -0.96 -17.55
CA GLY A 215 3.34 -0.60 -17.87
C GLY A 215 3.05 0.89 -17.79
N MET A 216 3.83 1.69 -17.03
CA MET A 216 3.63 3.13 -16.93
C MET A 216 4.08 3.92 -18.16
N ILE A 217 5.08 3.43 -18.91
CA ILE A 217 5.61 4.12 -20.09
C ILE A 217 4.89 3.72 -21.38
N GLU A 218 4.18 2.59 -21.37
CA GLU A 218 3.51 2.05 -22.54
C GLU A 218 2.12 2.67 -22.74
N HIS A 219 1.87 3.23 -23.93
CA HIS A 219 0.53 3.60 -24.37
C HIS A 219 0.44 3.54 -25.89
N TYR A 220 -0.64 2.95 -26.42
CA TYR A 220 -0.78 2.73 -27.88
C TYR A 220 -0.76 4.04 -28.68
N LYS A 221 -1.30 5.15 -28.13
CA LYS A 221 -1.21 6.48 -28.77
C LYS A 221 0.20 7.05 -28.77
N THR A 222 1.05 6.70 -27.79
CA THR A 222 2.46 7.11 -27.80
C THR A 222 3.19 6.39 -28.92
N ALA A 223 2.96 5.08 -29.09
CA ALA A 223 3.52 4.31 -30.19
C ALA A 223 3.02 4.80 -31.57
N GLU A 224 1.70 5.08 -31.70
CA GLU A 224 1.12 5.68 -32.91
C GLU A 224 1.75 7.04 -33.22
N GLY A 225 1.92 7.89 -32.21
CA GLY A 225 2.55 9.20 -32.34
C GLY A 225 4.02 9.09 -32.76
N MET A 226 4.78 8.17 -32.16
CA MET A 226 6.17 7.93 -32.53
C MET A 226 6.31 7.45 -33.97
N LYS A 227 5.41 6.59 -34.44
CA LYS A 227 5.39 6.16 -35.84
C LYS A 227 5.23 7.35 -36.78
N ARG A 228 4.23 8.21 -36.52
CA ARG A 228 4.01 9.43 -37.32
C ARG A 228 5.20 10.38 -37.27
N PHE A 229 5.76 10.58 -36.09
CA PHE A 229 6.95 11.40 -35.89
C PHE A 229 8.14 10.94 -36.75
N MET A 230 8.32 9.62 -36.91
CA MET A 230 9.36 9.06 -37.77
C MET A 230 9.03 9.16 -39.26
N ASP A 231 7.75 9.04 -39.62
CA ASP A 231 7.27 9.13 -41.01
C ASP A 231 7.41 10.57 -41.56
N ASP A 232 7.32 11.59 -40.70
CA ASP A 232 7.47 13.00 -41.06
C ASP A 232 8.93 13.42 -41.35
N VAL A 233 9.91 12.54 -41.07
CA VAL A 233 11.34 12.86 -41.28
C VAL A 233 11.68 12.90 -42.76
N VAL A 234 12.07 14.08 -43.25
CA VAL A 234 12.51 14.26 -44.64
C VAL A 234 13.92 13.69 -44.91
N PRO A 235 14.21 13.18 -46.13
CA PRO A 235 15.49 12.53 -46.43
C PRO A 235 16.73 13.41 -46.24
N GLN A 236 16.60 14.74 -46.37
CA GLN A 236 17.70 15.68 -46.14
C GLN A 236 18.11 15.71 -44.67
N TYR A 237 17.14 15.63 -43.76
CA TYR A 237 17.39 15.64 -42.32
C TYR A 237 17.98 14.31 -41.84
N ARG A 238 17.50 13.18 -42.37
CA ARG A 238 18.05 11.85 -42.03
C ARG A 238 19.55 11.74 -42.31
N ARG A 239 20.01 12.31 -43.43
CA ARG A 239 21.42 12.29 -43.84
C ARG A 239 22.40 12.93 -42.85
N LEU A 240 21.94 13.83 -41.97
CA LEU A 240 22.79 14.46 -40.95
C LEU A 240 23.29 13.47 -39.88
N PHE A 241 22.67 12.30 -39.76
CA PHE A 241 22.97 11.30 -38.72
C PHE A 241 23.49 9.98 -39.30
N GLU A 242 23.75 9.94 -40.61
CA GLU A 242 24.28 8.77 -41.32
C GLU A 242 25.80 8.88 -41.61
N GLU A 243 26.45 9.97 -41.18
CA GLU A 243 27.91 10.19 -41.17
C GLU A 243 28.55 9.76 -39.85
#